data_AF-A0AA88DFG2-F1
#
_entry.id   AF-A0AA88DFG2-F1
#
_cell.length_a   1.000
_cell.length_b   1.000
_cell.length_c   1.000
_cell.angle_alpha   90.00
_cell.angle_beta   90.00
_cell.angle_gamma   90.00
#
_symmetry.space_group_name_H-M   'P 1'
#
loop_
_entity.id
_entity.type
_entity.pdbx_description
1 polymer ?
#
loop_
_entity_poly.entity_id
_entity_poly.type
_entity_poly.pdbx_seq_one_letter_code
_entity_poly.pdbx_strand_id
1 'polypeptide(L)'
;MEEQKEKQKKVAVLPWMRSPVDVSLFEECPLSLVPCLDPRLKMSLQNMGFSSLFPVQVAVWQETIGPGSFERDLCVNSPTGSGKTLAYALPIVQALSTRAVKCLRALVVLPTRDLALQVKEVFSAIAPAVGLSVGLAVGQSSIADEISQLVKRPKLEAGVCYNPDGFSLGLQSSVDILVATPGRLMDHINSTKGFTLEHLCYLVVDETDRLLREAYQSWLPTVLHLTRFNDEGFFPRAQTFLPSSLGSLKTIRRS
;
A
#
# COMPACT_ATOMS: atom_id res chain seq x y z
N MET A 1 33.43 -41.74 -13.04
CA MET A 1 33.82 -40.31 -12.99
C MET A 1 32.55 -39.51 -12.83
N GLU A 2 32.20 -39.19 -11.59
CA GLU A 2 31.04 -38.35 -11.28
C GLU A 2 31.51 -36.89 -11.25
N GLU A 3 30.98 -36.09 -12.17
CA GLU A 3 31.28 -34.67 -12.28
C GLU A 3 30.37 -33.91 -11.30
N GLN A 4 30.93 -33.50 -10.16
CA GLN A 4 30.26 -32.65 -9.20
C GLN A 4 30.06 -31.25 -9.80
N LYS A 5 28.83 -30.94 -10.22
CA LYS A 5 28.44 -29.56 -10.57
C LYS A 5 28.42 -28.70 -9.31
N GLU A 6 29.46 -27.90 -9.16
CA GLU A 6 29.60 -26.87 -8.14
C GLU A 6 28.45 -25.85 -8.27
N LYS A 7 27.57 -25.80 -7.26
CA LYS A 7 26.49 -24.80 -7.18
C LYS A 7 27.11 -23.42 -6.92
N GLN A 8 27.33 -22.64 -7.97
CA GLN A 8 27.66 -21.22 -7.85
C GLN A 8 26.61 -20.49 -7.00
N LYS A 9 27.01 -20.02 -5.81
CA LYS A 9 26.22 -19.13 -4.96
C LYS A 9 25.92 -17.87 -5.76
N LYS A 10 24.67 -17.70 -6.19
CA LYS A 10 24.19 -16.49 -6.87
C LYS A 10 24.43 -15.30 -5.93
N VAL A 11 25.37 -14.43 -6.28
CA VAL A 11 25.65 -13.20 -5.56
C VAL A 11 24.45 -12.27 -5.72
N ALA A 12 23.89 -11.79 -4.61
CA ALA A 12 22.80 -10.83 -4.63
C ALA A 12 23.26 -9.53 -5.32
N VAL A 13 22.50 -9.11 -6.33
CA VAL A 13 22.91 -8.10 -7.35
C VAL A 13 22.95 -6.67 -6.78
N LEU A 14 22.35 -6.40 -5.62
CA LEU A 14 22.26 -5.04 -5.05
C LEU A 14 22.64 -5.02 -3.55
N PRO A 15 23.31 -3.96 -3.05
CA PRO A 15 23.78 -3.88 -1.66
C PRO A 15 22.71 -4.09 -0.59
N TRP A 16 21.49 -3.61 -0.80
CA TRP A 16 20.37 -3.74 0.14
C TRP A 16 19.77 -5.15 0.15
N MET A 17 19.98 -5.97 -0.90
CA MET A 17 19.59 -7.39 -0.92
C MET A 17 20.57 -8.29 -0.16
N ARG A 18 21.68 -7.74 0.36
CA ARG A 18 22.74 -8.51 1.03
C ARG A 18 22.42 -8.88 2.47
N SER A 19 21.43 -8.21 3.08
CA SER A 19 21.02 -8.47 4.46
C SER A 19 19.49 -8.54 4.55
N PRO A 20 18.87 -9.57 3.95
CA PRO A 20 17.42 -9.74 4.02
C PRO A 20 16.99 -10.00 5.47
N VAL A 21 15.81 -9.50 5.83
CA VAL A 21 15.12 -9.96 7.03
C VAL A 21 14.57 -11.34 6.73
N ASP A 22 15.06 -12.35 7.46
CA ASP A 22 14.60 -13.73 7.29
C ASP A 22 13.27 -13.93 8.01
N VAL A 23 12.22 -14.17 7.22
CA VAL A 23 10.84 -14.38 7.72
C VAL A 23 10.74 -15.66 8.57
N SER A 24 11.63 -16.65 8.39
CA SER A 24 11.64 -17.87 9.20
C SER A 24 11.97 -17.62 10.68
N LEU A 25 12.49 -16.44 11.01
CA LEU A 25 12.71 -16.01 12.38
C LEU A 25 11.42 -15.56 13.09
N PHE A 26 10.31 -15.44 12.37
CA PHE A 26 9.02 -15.02 12.90
C PHE A 26 8.08 -16.22 13.02
N GLU A 27 7.40 -16.30 14.15
CA GLU A 27 6.28 -17.21 14.36
C GLU A 27 4.96 -16.50 14.02
N GLU A 28 3.89 -17.28 13.91
CA GLU A 28 2.55 -16.72 13.83
C GLU A 28 2.26 -15.88 15.08
N CYS A 29 1.67 -14.70 14.89
CA CYS A 29 1.33 -13.81 15.99
C CYS A 29 -0.18 -13.77 16.19
N PRO A 30 -0.73 -14.26 17.32
CA PRO A 30 -2.14 -14.12 17.64
C PRO A 30 -2.60 -12.66 17.54
N LEU A 31 -3.81 -12.41 17.02
CA LEU A 31 -4.33 -11.04 16.86
C LEU A 31 -4.43 -10.24 18.17
N SER A 32 -4.44 -10.92 19.32
CA SER A 32 -4.39 -10.30 20.64
C SER A 32 -3.05 -9.68 21.00
N LEU A 33 -1.96 -10.14 20.39
CA LEU A 33 -0.59 -9.73 20.67
C LEU A 33 -0.01 -8.78 19.62
N VAL A 34 -0.75 -8.51 18.54
CA VAL A 34 -0.32 -7.55 17.51
C VAL A 34 -0.32 -6.13 18.11
N PRO A 35 0.84 -5.47 18.23
CA PRO A 35 0.94 -4.19 18.89
C PRO A 35 0.26 -3.10 18.07
N CYS A 36 -0.49 -2.23 18.75
CA CYS A 36 -1.14 -1.04 18.17
C CYS A 36 -2.20 -1.32 17.08
N LEU A 37 -2.67 -2.56 16.92
CA LEU A 37 -3.75 -2.89 15.98
C LEU A 37 -5.07 -2.22 16.38
N ASP A 38 -5.69 -1.48 15.45
CA ASP A 38 -6.99 -0.82 15.68
C ASP A 38 -8.06 -1.88 16.04
N PRO A 39 -8.82 -1.70 17.14
CA PRO A 39 -9.84 -2.66 17.56
C PRO A 39 -10.88 -2.99 16.48
N ARG A 40 -11.21 -2.03 15.59
CA ARG A 40 -12.15 -2.22 14.47
C ARG A 40 -11.57 -3.16 13.41
N LEU A 41 -10.27 -3.03 13.14
CA LEU A 41 -9.55 -3.93 12.23
C LEU A 41 -9.40 -5.32 12.84
N LYS A 42 -9.09 -5.41 14.13
CA LYS A 42 -9.04 -6.69 14.85
C LYS A 42 -10.38 -7.44 14.73
N MET A 43 -11.50 -6.76 14.95
CA MET A 43 -12.84 -7.35 14.83
C MET A 43 -13.15 -7.78 13.38
N SER A 44 -12.79 -6.96 12.40
CA SER A 44 -12.95 -7.30 10.98
C SER A 44 -12.15 -8.55 10.60
N LEU A 45 -10.88 -8.66 11.03
CA LEU A 45 -10.05 -9.85 10.82
C LEU A 45 -10.64 -11.10 11.48
N GLN A 46 -11.15 -10.98 12.71
CA GLN A 46 -11.81 -12.09 13.41
C GLN A 46 -13.08 -12.56 12.68
N ASN A 47 -13.88 -11.65 12.16
CA ASN A 47 -15.08 -11.98 11.37
C ASN A 47 -14.73 -12.69 10.06
N MET A 48 -13.55 -12.43 9.51
CA MET A 48 -13.00 -13.13 8.34
C MET A 48 -12.37 -14.49 8.70
N GLY A 49 -12.35 -14.89 9.98
CA GLY A 49 -11.79 -16.15 10.45
C GLY A 49 -10.29 -16.14 10.75
N PHE A 50 -9.64 -14.97 10.78
CA PHE A 50 -8.24 -14.88 11.18
C PHE A 50 -8.10 -14.94 12.70
N SER A 51 -7.27 -15.86 13.19
CA SER A 51 -6.89 -15.98 14.60
C SER A 51 -5.48 -15.44 14.88
N SER A 52 -4.59 -15.52 13.89
CA SER A 52 -3.19 -15.10 13.93
C SER A 52 -2.78 -14.43 12.61
N LEU A 53 -1.70 -13.64 12.67
CA LEU A 53 -0.96 -13.16 11.51
C LEU A 53 0.16 -14.14 11.17
N PHE A 54 0.35 -14.40 9.87
CA PHE A 54 1.44 -15.24 9.37
C PHE A 54 2.80 -14.54 9.50
N PRO A 55 3.91 -15.30 9.52
CA PRO A 55 5.26 -14.75 9.68
C PRO A 55 5.58 -13.55 8.79
N VAL A 56 5.20 -13.60 7.49
CA VAL A 56 5.44 -12.48 6.56
C VAL A 56 4.62 -11.24 6.91
N GLN A 57 3.40 -11.42 7.43
CA GLN A 57 2.53 -10.32 7.86
C GLN A 57 3.08 -9.67 9.14
N VAL A 58 3.59 -10.48 10.07
CA VAL A 58 4.26 -10.00 11.29
C VAL A 58 5.52 -9.22 10.94
N ALA A 59 6.37 -9.76 10.07
CA ALA A 59 7.61 -9.11 9.64
C ALA A 59 7.32 -7.74 9.00
N VAL A 60 6.36 -7.67 8.06
CA VAL A 60 5.98 -6.40 7.43
C VAL A 60 5.38 -5.44 8.46
N TRP A 61 4.49 -5.91 9.36
CA TRP A 61 3.92 -5.07 10.41
C TRP A 61 4.99 -4.42 11.30
N GLN A 62 6.03 -5.17 11.69
CA GLN A 62 7.14 -4.65 12.51
C GLN A 62 7.96 -3.58 11.78
N GLU A 63 8.20 -3.76 10.47
CA GLU A 63 8.94 -2.80 9.65
C GLU A 63 8.12 -1.55 9.31
N THR A 64 6.78 -1.65 9.27
CA THR A 64 5.89 -0.54 8.88
C THR A 64 5.30 0.22 10.08
N ILE A 65 4.49 -0.46 10.90
CA ILE A 65 3.72 0.15 12.01
C ILE A 65 4.47 0.00 13.33
N GLY A 66 5.25 -1.08 13.46
CA GLY A 66 6.08 -1.36 14.62
C GLY A 66 7.34 -0.49 14.68
N PRO A 67 8.38 -0.94 15.40
CA PRO A 67 9.57 -0.14 15.69
C PRO A 67 10.35 0.28 14.45
N GLY A 68 10.18 -0.40 13.30
CA GLY A 68 10.79 0.00 12.04
C GLY A 68 10.22 1.28 11.44
N SER A 69 9.01 1.71 11.86
CA SER A 69 8.39 2.99 11.52
C SER A 69 8.44 3.39 10.03
N PHE A 70 8.48 2.42 9.12
CA PHE A 70 8.63 2.62 7.68
C PHE A 70 9.86 3.45 7.28
N GLU A 71 11.02 3.22 7.92
CA GLU A 71 12.27 3.94 7.64
C GLU A 71 12.84 3.74 6.21
N ARG A 72 12.30 2.78 5.44
CA ARG A 72 12.79 2.39 4.13
C ARG A 72 11.71 1.68 3.32
N ASP A 73 11.90 1.68 2.00
CA ASP A 73 11.14 0.84 1.08
C ASP A 73 11.34 -0.64 1.39
N LEU A 74 10.27 -1.42 1.22
CA LEU A 74 10.25 -2.85 1.51
C LEU A 74 10.15 -3.67 0.22
N CYS A 75 11.06 -4.64 0.08
CA CYS A 75 10.97 -5.68 -0.94
C CYS A 75 10.66 -7.01 -0.24
N VAL A 76 9.47 -7.56 -0.51
CA VAL A 76 9.00 -8.79 0.12
C VAL A 76 9.09 -9.93 -0.89
N ASN A 77 9.85 -10.97 -0.55
CA ASN A 77 9.91 -12.21 -1.33
C ASN A 77 9.48 -13.38 -0.45
N SER A 78 8.33 -13.95 -0.74
CA SER A 78 7.80 -15.12 -0.03
C SER A 78 6.95 -16.00 -0.98
N PRO A 79 6.80 -17.31 -0.67
CA PRO A 79 6.03 -18.23 -1.51
C PRO A 79 4.58 -17.78 -1.76
N THR A 80 3.97 -18.25 -2.84
CA THR A 80 2.52 -18.11 -3.06
C THR A 80 1.73 -18.74 -1.91
N GLY A 81 0.59 -18.14 -1.53
CA GLY A 81 -0.21 -18.62 -0.41
C GLY A 81 0.28 -18.19 0.98
N SER A 82 1.43 -17.51 1.11
CA SER A 82 1.95 -17.01 2.40
C SER A 82 1.20 -15.79 2.97
N GLY A 83 0.13 -15.31 2.31
CA GLY A 83 -0.66 -14.18 2.79
C GLY A 83 -0.04 -12.79 2.56
N LYS A 84 0.81 -12.63 1.52
CA LYS A 84 1.45 -11.36 1.13
C LYS A 84 0.49 -10.19 0.98
N THR A 85 -0.69 -10.42 0.40
CA THR A 85 -1.68 -9.37 0.18
C THR A 85 -2.08 -8.70 1.48
N LEU A 86 -2.41 -9.49 2.51
CA LEU A 86 -2.74 -8.94 3.82
C LEU A 86 -1.51 -8.30 4.49
N ALA A 87 -0.30 -8.80 4.21
CA ALA A 87 0.94 -8.27 4.78
C ALA A 87 1.16 -6.79 4.46
N TYR A 88 0.82 -6.33 3.25
CA TYR A 88 0.84 -4.89 2.93
C TYR A 88 -0.51 -4.21 3.16
N ALA A 89 -1.64 -4.88 2.95
CA ALA A 89 -2.96 -4.24 3.06
C ALA A 89 -3.29 -3.81 4.48
N LEU A 90 -3.02 -4.67 5.47
CA LEU A 90 -3.31 -4.41 6.87
C LEU A 90 -2.57 -3.18 7.43
N PRO A 91 -1.24 -3.04 7.30
CA PRO A 91 -0.55 -1.86 7.79
C PRO A 91 -0.93 -0.57 7.03
N ILE A 92 -1.21 -0.64 5.73
CA ILE A 92 -1.71 0.53 4.96
C ILE A 92 -3.05 1.00 5.54
N VAL A 93 -4.00 0.09 5.74
CA VAL A 93 -5.32 0.41 6.29
C VAL A 93 -5.22 0.93 7.73
N GLN A 94 -4.35 0.33 8.55
CA GLN A 94 -4.04 0.80 9.90
C GLN A 94 -3.52 2.25 9.88
N ALA A 95 -2.52 2.54 9.05
CA ALA A 95 -1.91 3.87 8.98
C ALA A 95 -2.93 4.94 8.52
N LEU A 96 -3.78 4.60 7.56
CA LEU A 96 -4.78 5.51 7.00
C LEU A 96 -6.03 5.65 7.88
N SER A 97 -6.19 4.85 8.93
CA SER A 97 -7.37 4.84 9.82
C SER A 97 -7.64 6.16 10.55
N THR A 98 -6.61 7.01 10.67
CA THR A 98 -6.66 8.31 11.37
C THR A 98 -6.75 9.50 10.41
N ARG A 99 -6.93 9.27 9.10
CA ARG A 99 -7.02 10.35 8.11
C ARG A 99 -8.12 11.36 8.46
N ALA A 100 -7.85 12.64 8.26
CA ALA A 100 -8.85 13.70 8.45
C ALA A 100 -9.74 13.91 7.20
N VAL A 101 -9.14 13.83 6.01
CA VAL A 101 -9.79 14.15 4.73
C VAL A 101 -9.67 12.99 3.76
N LYS A 102 -10.69 12.79 2.92
CA LYS A 102 -10.66 11.81 1.84
C LYS A 102 -9.82 12.28 0.66
N CYS A 103 -8.71 11.59 0.45
CA CYS A 103 -7.91 11.68 -0.77
C CYS A 103 -7.16 10.36 -0.98
N LEU A 104 -6.77 10.12 -2.23
CA LEU A 104 -6.03 8.92 -2.63
C LEU A 104 -4.63 8.95 -2.01
N ARG A 105 -4.37 8.02 -1.08
CA ARG A 105 -3.11 7.89 -0.33
C ARG A 105 -2.39 6.57 -0.53
N ALA A 106 -3.07 5.54 -1.03
CA ALA A 106 -2.44 4.28 -1.37
C ALA A 106 -2.80 3.81 -2.78
N LEU A 107 -1.80 3.36 -3.52
CA LEU A 107 -1.93 2.82 -4.87
C LEU A 107 -1.30 1.44 -4.90
N VAL A 108 -2.06 0.45 -5.36
CA VAL A 108 -1.62 -0.93 -5.53
C VAL A 108 -1.71 -1.28 -7.01
N VAL A 109 -0.58 -1.60 -7.62
CA VAL A 109 -0.49 -1.91 -9.05
C VAL A 109 -0.22 -3.39 -9.23
N LEU A 110 -1.05 -4.04 -10.05
CA LEU A 110 -0.98 -5.48 -10.35
C LEU A 110 -0.99 -5.72 -11.87
N PRO A 111 -0.40 -6.82 -12.36
CA PRO A 111 -0.26 -7.06 -13.80
C PRO A 111 -1.58 -7.41 -14.48
N THR A 112 -2.50 -8.07 -13.78
CA THR A 112 -3.76 -8.56 -14.38
C THR A 112 -4.99 -8.06 -13.64
N ARG A 113 -6.12 -8.04 -14.36
CA ARG A 113 -7.43 -7.64 -13.82
C ARG A 113 -7.89 -8.56 -12.71
N ASP A 114 -7.72 -9.87 -12.88
CA ASP A 114 -8.16 -10.88 -11.91
C ASP A 114 -7.41 -10.74 -10.57
N LEU A 115 -6.08 -10.54 -10.63
CA LEU A 115 -5.29 -10.30 -9.42
C LEU A 115 -5.70 -9.00 -8.73
N ALA A 116 -5.95 -7.93 -9.50
CA ALA A 116 -6.43 -6.68 -8.95
C ALA A 116 -7.80 -6.79 -8.27
N LEU A 117 -8.71 -7.59 -8.82
CA LEU A 117 -10.00 -7.89 -8.19
C LEU A 117 -9.82 -8.62 -6.85
N GLN A 118 -8.98 -9.66 -6.82
CA GLN A 118 -8.68 -10.41 -5.60
C GLN A 118 -8.07 -9.51 -4.51
N VAL A 119 -7.13 -8.64 -4.87
CA VAL A 119 -6.53 -7.70 -3.91
C VAL A 119 -7.53 -6.64 -3.44
N LYS A 120 -8.38 -6.14 -4.34
CA LYS A 120 -9.46 -5.21 -3.97
C LYS A 120 -10.43 -5.86 -2.96
N GLU A 121 -10.72 -7.15 -3.08
CA GLU A 121 -11.57 -7.87 -2.12
C GLU A 121 -10.94 -7.89 -0.73
N VAL A 122 -9.63 -8.14 -0.62
CA VAL A 122 -8.90 -8.08 0.66
C VAL A 122 -9.01 -6.71 1.30
N PHE A 123 -8.74 -5.63 0.55
CA PHE A 123 -8.93 -4.27 1.08
C PHE A 123 -10.39 -3.99 1.44
N SER A 124 -11.34 -4.42 0.61
CA SER A 124 -12.78 -4.19 0.84
C SER A 124 -13.30 -4.90 2.09
N ALA A 125 -12.62 -5.95 2.56
CA ALA A 125 -12.99 -6.66 3.78
C ALA A 125 -12.58 -5.91 5.07
N ILE A 126 -11.46 -5.17 5.03
CA ILE A 126 -10.89 -4.51 6.23
C ILE A 126 -11.01 -2.97 6.22
N ALA A 127 -10.92 -2.33 5.06
CA ALA A 127 -10.91 -0.87 4.92
C ALA A 127 -12.21 -0.19 5.41
N PRO A 128 -13.42 -0.73 5.15
CA PRO A 128 -14.66 -0.12 5.63
C PRO A 128 -14.77 -0.06 7.16
N ALA A 129 -14.14 -0.98 7.88
CA ALA A 129 -14.17 -1.01 9.35
C ALA A 129 -13.59 0.26 9.98
N VAL A 130 -12.67 0.93 9.27
CA VAL A 130 -12.05 2.19 9.66
C VAL A 130 -12.49 3.37 8.77
N GLY A 131 -13.58 3.19 8.02
CA GLY A 131 -14.17 4.24 7.18
C GLY A 131 -13.37 4.59 5.92
N LEU A 132 -12.44 3.74 5.48
CA LEU A 132 -11.69 3.92 4.22
C LEU A 132 -12.50 3.45 3.01
N SER A 133 -12.28 4.11 1.87
CA SER A 133 -12.88 3.75 0.58
C SER A 133 -11.84 3.19 -0.38
N VAL A 134 -12.20 2.11 -1.07
CA VAL A 134 -11.33 1.38 -1.99
C VAL A 134 -11.90 1.48 -3.40
N GLY A 135 -11.09 1.98 -4.34
CA GLY A 135 -11.40 2.06 -5.76
C GLY A 135 -10.72 0.96 -6.57
N LEU A 136 -11.22 0.75 -7.79
CA LEU A 136 -10.66 -0.17 -8.76
C LEU A 136 -10.51 0.54 -10.11
N ALA A 137 -9.35 0.38 -10.77
CA ALA A 137 -9.09 0.91 -12.11
C ALA A 137 -8.43 -0.18 -12.96
N VAL A 138 -9.26 -1.03 -13.58
CA VAL A 138 -8.78 -2.19 -14.35
C VAL A 138 -9.40 -2.29 -15.74
N GLY A 139 -10.36 -1.43 -16.07
CA GLY A 139 -11.02 -1.40 -17.39
C GLY A 139 -12.08 -2.50 -17.53
N GLN A 140 -12.74 -2.86 -16.43
CA GLN A 140 -13.87 -3.79 -16.43
C GLN A 140 -15.19 -3.07 -16.78
N SER A 141 -15.28 -1.78 -16.47
CA SER A 141 -16.40 -0.90 -16.82
C SER A 141 -15.94 0.24 -17.74
N SER A 142 -16.88 1.06 -18.19
CA SER A 142 -16.55 2.24 -18.97
C SER A 142 -15.66 3.19 -18.16
N ILE A 143 -14.85 3.99 -18.86
CA ILE A 143 -14.03 5.02 -18.19
C ILE A 143 -14.92 6.03 -17.46
N ALA A 144 -16.09 6.36 -18.00
CA ALA A 144 -17.04 7.28 -17.36
C ALA A 144 -17.53 6.73 -16.01
N ASP A 145 -17.83 5.43 -15.93
CA ASP A 145 -18.25 4.80 -14.68
C ASP A 145 -17.14 4.84 -13.64
N GLU A 146 -15.92 4.46 -14.00
CA GLU A 146 -14.77 4.51 -13.08
C GLU A 146 -14.48 5.95 -12.65
N ILE A 147 -14.56 6.95 -13.54
CA ILE A 147 -14.42 8.37 -13.18
C ILE A 147 -15.44 8.77 -12.10
N SER A 148 -16.71 8.38 -12.27
CA SER A 148 -17.76 8.70 -11.29
C SER A 148 -17.51 8.08 -9.91
N GLN A 149 -16.81 6.95 -9.86
CA GLN A 149 -16.46 6.23 -8.65
C GLN A 149 -15.18 6.76 -8.00
N LEU A 150 -14.22 7.24 -8.80
CA LEU A 150 -12.91 7.69 -8.34
C LEU A 150 -12.87 9.17 -7.97
N VAL A 151 -13.72 9.99 -8.58
CA VAL A 151 -13.70 11.44 -8.45
C VAL A 151 -15.11 11.98 -8.26
N LYS A 152 -15.29 12.90 -7.31
CA LYS A 152 -16.59 13.53 -7.02
C LYS A 152 -16.47 15.05 -6.90
N ARG A 153 -17.58 15.73 -7.13
CA ARG A 153 -17.73 17.13 -6.73
C ARG A 153 -17.96 17.22 -5.22
N PRO A 154 -17.35 18.18 -4.51
CA PRO A 154 -17.69 18.43 -3.12
C PRO A 154 -19.18 18.78 -3.07
N LYS A 155 -19.92 18.15 -2.16
CA LYS A 155 -21.28 18.63 -1.85
C LYS A 155 -21.08 20.00 -1.20
N LEU A 156 -21.55 21.08 -1.84
CA LEU A 156 -21.72 22.32 -1.11
C LEU A 156 -22.70 22.01 0.03
N GLU A 157 -22.24 22.05 1.26
CA GLU A 157 -23.18 22.14 2.37
C GLU A 157 -23.94 23.46 2.19
N ALA A 158 -25.27 23.38 2.23
CA ALA A 158 -26.15 24.52 2.13
C ALA A 158 -25.86 25.46 3.32
N GLY A 159 -25.01 26.47 3.11
CA GLY A 159 -24.67 27.45 4.14
C GLY A 159 -23.25 28.04 4.12
N VAL A 160 -22.32 27.56 3.27
CA VAL A 160 -20.98 28.15 3.20
C VAL A 160 -20.97 29.37 2.29
N CYS A 161 -20.60 30.52 2.87
CA CYS A 161 -20.52 31.83 2.24
C CYS A 161 -19.59 31.83 1.01
N TYR A 162 -20.03 32.50 -0.05
CA TYR A 162 -19.19 32.88 -1.19
C TYR A 162 -18.03 33.75 -0.68
N ASN A 163 -16.82 33.21 -0.68
CA ASN A 163 -15.61 34.04 -0.69
C ASN A 163 -15.33 34.39 -2.17
N PRO A 164 -15.33 35.68 -2.56
CA PRO A 164 -15.09 36.10 -3.94
C PRO A 164 -13.68 35.77 -4.44
N ASP A 165 -12.76 35.33 -3.57
CA ASP A 165 -11.35 35.06 -3.88
C ASP A 165 -11.06 33.60 -4.34
N GLY A 166 -11.95 33.02 -5.15
CA GLY A 166 -11.53 32.04 -6.15
C GLY A 166 -11.17 30.61 -5.70
N PHE A 167 -11.76 30.06 -4.63
CA PHE A 167 -11.73 28.60 -4.45
C PHE A 167 -12.64 27.94 -5.49
N SER A 168 -12.08 27.59 -6.65
CA SER A 168 -12.71 26.63 -7.56
C SER A 168 -13.00 25.38 -6.73
N LEU A 169 -14.27 25.03 -6.53
CA LEU A 169 -14.67 23.77 -5.89
C LEU A 169 -14.08 22.61 -6.71
N GLY A 170 -12.84 22.24 -6.36
CA GLY A 170 -12.05 21.25 -7.05
C GLY A 170 -12.73 19.89 -6.95
N LEU A 171 -12.65 19.12 -8.02
CA LEU A 171 -12.96 17.71 -7.96
C LEU A 171 -12.08 17.06 -6.88
N GLN A 172 -12.69 16.27 -5.99
CA GLN A 172 -12.01 15.57 -4.91
C GLN A 172 -12.00 14.08 -5.19
N SER A 173 -10.99 13.39 -4.67
CA SER A 173 -10.99 11.93 -4.73
C SER A 173 -12.13 11.35 -3.91
N SER A 174 -12.77 10.33 -4.46
CA SER A 174 -13.82 9.54 -3.81
C SER A 174 -13.26 8.33 -3.08
N VAL A 175 -11.96 8.06 -3.18
CA VAL A 175 -11.28 6.87 -2.67
C VAL A 175 -10.02 7.22 -1.88
N ASP A 176 -9.57 6.29 -1.05
CA ASP A 176 -8.34 6.40 -0.26
C ASP A 176 -7.26 5.46 -0.76
N ILE A 177 -7.72 4.32 -1.26
CA ILE A 177 -6.91 3.22 -1.74
C ILE A 177 -7.39 2.93 -3.17
N LEU A 178 -6.48 2.88 -4.13
CA LEU A 178 -6.76 2.49 -5.50
C LEU A 178 -6.01 1.21 -5.83
N VAL A 179 -6.73 0.20 -6.31
CA VAL A 179 -6.14 -1.00 -6.90
C VAL A 179 -6.27 -0.91 -8.42
N ALA A 180 -5.18 -1.06 -9.17
CA ALA A 180 -5.18 -0.78 -10.60
C ALA A 180 -4.26 -1.70 -11.40
N THR A 181 -4.55 -1.80 -12.70
CA THR A 181 -3.58 -2.29 -13.70
C THR A 181 -2.85 -1.11 -14.36
N PRO A 182 -1.59 -1.27 -14.81
CA PRO A 182 -0.79 -0.17 -15.36
C PRO A 182 -1.47 0.62 -16.47
N GLY A 183 -2.00 -0.07 -17.50
CA GLY A 183 -2.61 0.59 -18.64
C GLY A 183 -3.80 1.46 -18.22
N ARG A 184 -4.66 0.92 -17.36
CA ARG A 184 -5.85 1.65 -16.92
C ARG A 184 -5.54 2.79 -15.95
N LEU A 185 -4.55 2.61 -15.09
CA LEU A 185 -4.02 3.68 -14.26
C LEU A 185 -3.57 4.87 -15.14
N MET A 186 -2.85 4.60 -16.23
CA MET A 186 -2.39 5.64 -17.15
C MET A 186 -3.54 6.35 -17.87
N ASP A 187 -4.61 5.64 -18.26
CA ASP A 187 -5.81 6.27 -18.80
C ASP A 187 -6.38 7.32 -17.83
N HIS A 188 -6.45 6.99 -16.54
CA HIS A 188 -6.96 7.92 -15.52
C HIS A 188 -6.02 9.10 -15.27
N ILE A 189 -4.71 8.85 -15.16
CA ILE A 189 -3.70 9.91 -15.02
C ILE A 189 -3.80 10.92 -16.17
N ASN A 190 -3.96 10.43 -17.40
CA ASN A 190 -3.91 11.28 -18.59
C ASN A 190 -5.26 11.95 -18.92
N SER A 191 -6.38 11.29 -18.62
CA SER A 191 -7.69 11.68 -19.16
C SER A 191 -8.72 12.06 -18.09
N THR A 192 -8.51 11.72 -16.82
CA THR A 192 -9.50 11.98 -15.76
C THR A 192 -9.21 13.30 -15.07
N LYS A 193 -10.03 14.32 -15.37
CA LYS A 193 -9.99 15.59 -14.63
C LYS A 193 -10.24 15.35 -13.14
N GLY A 194 -9.36 15.87 -12.28
CA GLY A 194 -9.48 15.74 -10.82
C GLY A 194 -8.93 14.44 -10.24
N PHE A 195 -8.42 13.53 -11.07
CA PHE A 195 -7.59 12.43 -10.60
C PHE A 195 -6.19 12.96 -10.30
N THR A 196 -5.68 12.71 -9.10
CA THR A 196 -4.36 13.18 -8.66
C THR A 196 -3.70 12.14 -7.76
N LEU A 197 -2.37 12.05 -7.85
CA LEU A 197 -1.51 11.24 -6.98
C LEU A 197 -0.69 12.11 -6.01
N GLU A 198 -1.00 13.41 -5.90
CA GLU A 198 -0.28 14.37 -5.07
C GLU A 198 -0.17 13.92 -3.61
N HIS A 199 -1.23 13.32 -3.05
CA HIS A 199 -1.26 12.88 -1.65
C HIS A 199 -0.85 11.42 -1.46
N LEU A 200 -0.24 10.77 -2.45
CA LEU A 200 0.11 9.37 -2.36
C LEU A 200 1.21 9.14 -1.30
N CYS A 201 0.92 8.32 -0.31
CA CYS A 201 1.86 7.93 0.75
C CYS A 201 2.42 6.51 0.54
N TYR A 202 1.63 5.63 -0.09
CA TYR A 202 1.98 4.23 -0.28
C TYR A 202 1.83 3.82 -1.74
N LEU A 203 2.90 3.27 -2.30
CA LEU A 203 2.90 2.60 -3.59
C LEU A 203 3.27 1.13 -3.37
N VAL A 204 2.38 0.22 -3.78
CA VAL A 204 2.62 -1.22 -3.76
C VAL A 204 2.67 -1.71 -5.21
N VAL A 205 3.73 -2.46 -5.54
CA VAL A 205 3.92 -3.10 -6.84
C VAL A 205 3.93 -4.60 -6.61
N ASP A 206 2.78 -5.25 -6.83
CA ASP A 206 2.62 -6.70 -6.59
C ASP A 206 2.88 -7.48 -7.88
N GLU A 207 3.45 -8.69 -7.78
CA GLU A 207 3.94 -9.46 -8.93
C GLU A 207 4.91 -8.63 -9.81
N THR A 208 5.86 -7.97 -9.15
CA THR A 208 6.81 -7.02 -9.77
C THR A 208 7.58 -7.64 -10.94
N ASP A 209 7.94 -8.92 -10.88
CA ASP A 209 8.64 -9.63 -11.94
C ASP A 209 7.83 -9.71 -13.24
N ARG A 210 6.50 -9.83 -13.15
CA ARG A 210 5.60 -9.75 -14.31
C ARG A 210 5.46 -8.30 -14.79
N LEU A 211 5.20 -7.37 -13.86
CA LEU A 211 5.02 -5.95 -14.18
C LEU A 211 6.24 -5.31 -14.85
N LEU A 212 7.46 -5.73 -14.48
CA LEU A 212 8.70 -5.23 -15.09
C LEU A 212 8.96 -5.82 -16.48
N ARG A 213 8.55 -7.06 -16.73
CA ARG A 213 8.62 -7.67 -18.08
C ARG A 213 7.61 -7.03 -19.03
N GLU A 214 6.46 -6.64 -18.50
CA GLU A 214 5.35 -6.02 -19.23
C GLU A 214 5.36 -4.49 -19.16
N ALA A 215 6.50 -3.85 -18.82
CA ALA A 215 6.62 -2.42 -18.55
C ALA A 215 6.49 -1.51 -19.81
N TYR A 216 5.56 -1.83 -20.71
CA TYR A 216 5.31 -1.20 -22.00
C TYR A 216 4.82 0.26 -21.93
N GLN A 217 4.50 0.81 -20.75
CA GLN A 217 3.78 2.10 -20.62
C GLN A 217 4.49 3.15 -19.76
N SER A 218 5.75 2.96 -19.36
CA SER A 218 6.47 3.92 -18.50
C SER A 218 5.66 4.40 -17.27
N TRP A 219 4.76 3.54 -16.78
CA TRP A 219 3.79 3.90 -15.75
C TRP A 219 4.50 4.20 -14.43
N LEU A 220 5.53 3.41 -14.08
CA LEU A 220 6.26 3.55 -12.83
C LEU A 220 7.06 4.86 -12.79
N PRO A 221 7.89 5.22 -13.80
CA PRO A 221 8.50 6.55 -13.87
C PRO A 221 7.50 7.70 -13.76
N THR A 222 6.34 7.57 -14.42
CA THR A 222 5.29 8.60 -14.38
C THR A 222 4.71 8.75 -12.97
N VAL A 223 4.34 7.64 -12.33
CA VAL A 223 3.84 7.63 -10.94
C VAL A 223 4.87 8.26 -10.00
N LEU A 224 6.13 7.83 -10.07
CA LEU A 224 7.19 8.37 -9.22
C LEU A 224 7.42 9.88 -9.45
N HIS A 225 7.27 10.37 -10.68
CA HIS A 225 7.36 11.79 -10.96
C HIS A 225 6.21 12.58 -10.32
N LEU A 226 4.98 12.06 -10.41
CA LEU A 226 3.78 12.70 -9.86
C LEU A 226 3.75 12.72 -8.33
N THR A 227 4.46 11.79 -7.67
CA THR A 227 4.53 11.75 -6.19
C THR A 227 5.66 12.60 -5.60
N ARG A 228 6.77 12.79 -6.34
CA ARG A 228 7.95 13.53 -5.86
C ARG A 228 7.74 15.02 -5.65
N PHE A 229 6.69 15.62 -6.23
CA PHE A 229 6.37 17.04 -6.00
C PHE A 229 6.02 17.35 -4.53
N ASN A 230 5.85 16.34 -3.67
CA ASN A 230 5.46 16.51 -2.26
C ASN A 230 6.56 16.20 -1.23
N ASP A 231 7.80 15.87 -1.64
CA ASP A 231 8.87 15.40 -0.73
C ASP A 231 9.51 16.51 0.13
N GLU A 232 9.04 17.76 0.00
CA GLU A 232 9.29 18.84 0.98
C GLU A 232 8.38 18.71 2.23
N GLY A 233 7.44 17.75 2.23
CA GLY A 233 6.48 17.50 3.29
C GLY A 233 6.95 16.42 4.29
N PHE A 234 7.36 16.89 5.46
CA PHE A 234 7.67 16.11 6.67
C PHE A 234 6.78 14.86 6.84
N PHE A 235 7.36 13.65 6.78
CA PHE A 235 6.71 12.45 7.32
C PHE A 235 6.42 12.69 8.81
N PRO A 236 5.16 12.62 9.27
CA PRO A 236 4.88 12.74 10.70
C PRO A 236 5.53 11.55 11.41
N ARG A 237 6.61 11.83 12.16
CA ARG A 237 7.23 10.88 13.08
C ARG A 237 6.15 10.26 13.94
N ALA A 238 6.02 8.93 13.88
CA ALA A 238 5.24 8.20 14.85
C ALA A 238 5.73 8.59 16.26
N GLN A 239 4.78 8.93 17.14
CA GLN A 239 5.05 9.28 18.52
C GLN A 239 5.86 8.15 19.17
N THR A 240 6.88 8.53 19.94
CA THR A 240 7.80 7.64 20.67
C THR A 240 7.05 6.50 21.34
N PHE A 241 7.08 5.32 20.71
CA PHE A 241 6.58 4.09 21.32
C PHE A 241 7.57 3.66 22.41
N LEU A 242 7.01 3.25 23.55
CA LEU A 242 7.74 2.62 24.66
C LEU A 242 8.56 1.41 24.14
N PRO A 243 9.70 1.08 24.77
CA PRO A 243 10.54 -0.02 24.32
C PRO A 243 9.73 -1.33 24.39
N SER A 244 9.47 -1.92 23.23
CA SER A 244 8.82 -3.22 23.10
C SER A 244 9.81 -4.34 23.40
N SER A 245 9.33 -5.40 24.05
CA SER A 245 10.05 -6.63 24.39
C SER A 245 10.39 -7.52 23.19
N LEU A 246 10.09 -7.07 21.97
CA LEU A 246 10.58 -7.69 20.74
C LEU A 246 11.84 -6.93 20.31
N GLY A 247 12.94 -7.68 20.19
CA GLY A 247 14.29 -7.15 20.00
C GLY A 247 14.42 -6.02 18.99
N SER A 248 15.25 -5.03 19.33
CA SER A 248 15.61 -3.91 18.47
C SER A 248 16.35 -4.42 17.23
N LEU A 249 15.69 -4.37 16.07
CA LEU A 249 16.34 -4.56 14.78
C LEU A 249 16.96 -3.22 14.36
N LYS A 250 18.28 -3.10 14.52
CA LYS A 250 19.06 -1.98 13.96
C LYS A 250 19.53 -2.35 12.56
N THR A 251 19.12 -1.57 11.56
CA THR A 251 19.79 -1.63 10.26
C THR A 251 20.93 -0.63 10.22
N ILE A 252 22.15 -1.10 9.97
CA ILE A 252 23.33 -0.25 9.79
C ILE A 252 23.26 0.39 8.39
N ARG A 253 23.03 1.70 8.31
CA ARG A 253 23.40 2.50 7.14
C ARG A 253 24.88 2.88 7.30
N ARG A 254 25.75 2.45 6.40
CA ARG A 254 27.04 3.13 6.23
C ARG A 254 26.79 4.37 5.39
N SER A 255 27.12 5.52 5.97
CA SER A 255 27.17 6.86 5.38
C SER A 255 27.97 6.88 4.08
#